data_AF-A0A378IA66-F1
#
_entry.id   AF-A0A378IA66-F1
#
_cell.length_a   1.000
_cell.length_b   1.000
_cell.length_c   1.000
_cell.angle_alpha   90.00
_cell.angle_beta   90.00
_cell.angle_gamma   90.00
#
_symmetry.space_group_name_H-M   'P 1'
#
loop_
_entity.id
_entity.type
_entity.pdbx_description
1 polymer ?
#
loop_
_entity_poly.entity_id
_entity_poly.type
_entity_poly.pdbx_seq_one_letter_code
_entity_poly.pdbx_strand_id
1 'polypeptide(L)'
;MPTAKQDSNFAVSVLHVIKEDADSKIEIANAALRLRAVVITPILNKLEANVELNASEEKSLGFLISEHSSDDPQWEGVMQDYSTAEIKNSKELLKELLRRFSAIMDSERIRENNDVNCLCKVVKMITDCSFCYVEHLARTKTGQSKVKFESIYEWIMPTEAELDMRVRRTPEHLAITRGLGMEIGTDIAPRAAIHTPAYRAGKAAFAAADVYQKAKVVVEKYDAAVAAIKLENDSPDSHKTHLAENPALKALEEKMTFYKIPLNPADRPKDFIKRVPVPYIQHLASWGSVNGAPLPLIASASSTAARVLVALHDLGFFYDSLGIFQSRSAGYLAIVLCGVIVYNGHHSVIEVGEIYNRLIDCEAVRHLEALASGEPTGLSEEKMPYYHIGDSGSLVPKALRERVFSEYHRRNQRDLNGAIKLAPGLSRFYDANTMNKKQNASDDSLIGRLMI
;
A
#
# COMPACT_ATOMS: atom_id res chain seq x y z
N MET A 1 -9.83 -15.67 -6.15
CA MET A 1 -9.22 -14.37 -6.50
C MET A 1 -9.12 -13.51 -5.26
N PRO A 2 -7.96 -12.89 -4.98
CA PRO A 2 -7.74 -12.05 -3.81
C PRO A 2 -8.73 -10.87 -3.79
N THR A 3 -9.35 -10.64 -2.64
CA THR A 3 -10.15 -9.45 -2.32
C THR A 3 -9.31 -8.52 -1.43
N ALA A 4 -9.66 -7.23 -1.32
CA ALA A 4 -9.00 -6.32 -0.38
C ALA A 4 -8.98 -6.87 1.06
N LYS A 5 -10.02 -7.64 1.44
CA LYS A 5 -10.08 -8.34 2.73
C LYS A 5 -9.09 -9.51 2.82
N GLN A 6 -8.88 -10.25 1.73
CA GLN A 6 -7.88 -11.32 1.68
C GLN A 6 -6.45 -10.77 1.69
N ASP A 7 -6.18 -9.67 0.97
CA ASP A 7 -4.88 -8.98 1.02
C ASP A 7 -4.61 -8.44 2.42
N SER A 8 -5.61 -7.84 3.07
CA SER A 8 -5.51 -7.42 4.47
C SER A 8 -5.26 -8.60 5.41
N ASN A 9 -6.03 -9.69 5.30
CA ASN A 9 -5.81 -10.90 6.11
C ASN A 9 -4.42 -11.51 5.88
N PHE A 10 -3.93 -11.51 4.64
CA PHE A 10 -2.59 -11.97 4.30
C PHE A 10 -1.53 -11.08 4.95
N ALA A 11 -1.63 -9.75 4.78
CA ALA A 11 -0.70 -8.79 5.36
C ALA A 11 -0.65 -8.89 6.90
N VAL A 12 -1.81 -9.01 7.56
CA VAL A 12 -1.85 -9.21 9.01
C VAL A 12 -1.19 -10.53 9.42
N SER A 13 -1.39 -11.60 8.65
CA SER A 13 -0.77 -12.91 8.92
C SER A 13 0.75 -12.84 8.81
N VAL A 14 1.24 -12.15 7.79
CA VAL A 14 2.65 -11.85 7.59
C VAL A 14 3.22 -11.11 8.81
N LEU A 15 2.57 -10.03 9.28
CA LEU A 15 3.02 -9.28 10.46
C LEU A 15 3.06 -10.14 11.73
N HIS A 16 2.07 -11.02 11.90
CA HIS A 16 2.02 -11.92 13.07
C HIS A 16 3.14 -12.96 13.07
N VAL A 17 3.60 -13.40 11.90
CA VAL A 17 4.73 -14.33 11.78
C VAL A 17 6.06 -13.59 11.94
N ILE A 18 6.23 -12.45 11.27
CA ILE A 18 7.47 -11.68 11.24
C ILE A 18 7.87 -11.19 12.64
N LYS A 19 6.89 -10.84 13.49
CA LYS A 19 7.20 -10.36 14.84
C LYS A 19 7.95 -11.37 15.71
N GLU A 20 7.79 -12.66 15.41
CA GLU A 20 8.43 -13.76 16.12
C GLU A 20 9.63 -14.33 15.33
N ASP A 21 9.84 -13.88 14.10
CA ASP A 21 10.87 -14.42 13.22
C ASP A 21 12.21 -13.71 13.35
N ALA A 22 13.24 -14.44 13.78
CA ALA A 22 14.56 -13.88 14.03
C ALA A 22 15.23 -13.36 12.74
N ASP A 23 15.09 -14.09 11.63
CA ASP A 23 15.68 -13.70 10.34
C ASP A 23 15.03 -12.42 9.82
N SER A 24 13.69 -12.34 9.80
CA SER A 24 13.00 -11.11 9.43
C SER A 24 13.45 -9.92 10.28
N LYS A 25 13.58 -10.10 11.60
CA LYS A 25 14.00 -9.01 12.50
C LYS A 25 15.46 -8.59 12.29
N ILE A 26 16.35 -9.52 11.96
CA ILE A 26 17.74 -9.20 11.56
C ILE A 26 17.73 -8.34 10.30
N GLU A 27 16.96 -8.73 9.29
CA GLU A 27 16.91 -8.01 8.02
C GLU A 27 16.32 -6.60 8.18
N ILE A 28 15.24 -6.45 8.98
CA ILE A 28 14.68 -5.14 9.35
C ILE A 28 15.73 -4.29 10.08
N ALA A 29 16.41 -4.85 11.09
CA ALA A 29 17.41 -4.13 11.87
C ALA A 29 18.59 -3.67 11.01
N ASN A 30 19.03 -4.50 10.07
CA ASN A 30 20.13 -4.17 9.15
C ASN A 30 19.72 -3.07 8.16
N ALA A 31 18.50 -3.12 7.63
CA ALA A 31 17.96 -2.07 6.75
C ALA A 31 17.84 -0.73 7.50
N ALA A 32 17.28 -0.78 8.72
CA ALA A 32 17.16 0.39 9.58
C ALA A 32 18.52 1.00 9.90
N LEU A 33 19.52 0.18 10.26
CA LEU A 33 20.87 0.64 10.57
C LEU A 33 21.51 1.40 9.38
N ARG A 34 21.41 0.84 8.17
CA ARG A 34 21.97 1.47 6.97
C ARG A 34 21.32 2.81 6.65
N LEU A 35 19.99 2.87 6.68
CA LEU A 35 19.25 4.10 6.41
C LEU A 35 19.47 5.16 7.48
N ARG A 36 19.48 4.77 8.76
CA ARG A 36 19.79 5.67 9.88
C ARG A 36 21.16 6.32 9.70
N ALA A 37 22.18 5.52 9.34
CA ALA A 37 23.55 6.00 9.19
C ALA A 37 23.72 7.04 8.06
N VAL A 38 22.90 6.99 7.01
CA VAL A 38 23.04 7.89 5.85
C VAL A 38 22.05 9.05 5.84
N VAL A 39 20.89 8.92 6.51
CA VAL A 39 19.86 9.97 6.55
C VAL A 39 19.86 10.69 7.90
N ILE A 40 19.72 9.94 9.00
CA ILE A 40 19.42 10.51 10.32
C ILE A 40 20.70 10.99 11.02
N THR A 41 21.70 10.13 11.13
CA THR A 41 22.94 10.42 11.87
C THR A 41 23.67 11.66 11.34
N PRO A 42 23.83 11.88 10.02
CA PRO A 42 24.55 13.05 9.52
C PRO A 42 23.85 14.37 9.85
N ILE A 43 22.52 14.41 9.69
CA ILE A 43 21.72 15.61 9.99
C ILE A 43 21.74 15.90 11.50
N LEU A 44 21.55 14.88 12.33
CA LEU A 44 21.57 15.03 13.79
C LEU A 44 22.93 15.56 14.28
N ASN A 45 24.04 14.97 13.81
CA ASN A 45 25.38 15.40 14.20
C ASN A 45 25.65 16.87 13.84
N LYS A 46 25.19 17.33 12.67
CA LYS A 46 25.31 18.74 12.28
C LYS A 46 24.47 19.66 13.17
N LEU A 47 23.23 19.26 13.48
CA LEU A 47 22.37 20.04 14.39
C LEU A 47 22.99 20.13 15.80
N GLU A 48 23.60 19.05 16.30
CA GLU A 48 24.28 19.03 17.60
C GLU A 48 25.55 19.89 17.60
N ALA A 49 26.34 19.83 16.53
CA ALA A 49 27.55 20.63 16.35
C ALA A 49 27.29 22.10 15.95
N ASN A 50 26.02 22.50 15.79
CA ASN A 50 25.63 23.81 15.26
C ASN A 50 26.21 24.11 13.85
N VAL A 51 26.36 23.08 13.03
CA VAL A 51 26.78 23.19 11.62
C VAL A 51 25.54 23.35 10.74
N GLU A 52 25.65 24.20 9.72
CA GLU A 52 24.59 24.41 8.73
C GLU A 52 24.32 23.15 7.92
N LEU A 53 23.03 22.87 7.68
CA LEU A 53 22.59 21.78 6.82
C LEU A 53 22.74 22.21 5.36
N ASN A 54 23.10 21.28 4.47
CA ASN A 54 23.04 21.58 3.04
C ASN A 54 21.59 21.48 2.52
N ALA A 55 21.36 21.97 1.30
CA ALA A 55 20.02 22.04 0.73
C ALA A 55 19.29 20.68 0.60
N SER A 56 20.02 19.56 0.44
CA SER A 56 19.38 18.23 0.39
C SER A 56 19.00 17.73 1.77
N GLU A 57 19.86 17.94 2.77
CA GLU A 57 19.59 17.65 4.18
C GLU A 57 18.42 18.47 4.72
N GLU A 58 18.31 19.75 4.35
CA GLU A 58 17.17 20.60 4.70
C GLU A 58 15.85 20.08 4.09
N LYS A 59 15.88 19.62 2.84
CA LYS A 59 14.72 19.01 2.20
C LYS A 59 14.32 17.70 2.87
N SER A 60 15.29 16.85 3.17
CA SER A 60 15.05 15.61 3.94
C SER A 60 14.43 15.91 5.29
N LEU A 61 15.00 16.84 6.06
CA LEU A 61 14.47 17.23 7.36
C LEU A 61 13.06 17.84 7.22
N GLY A 62 12.83 18.68 6.22
CA GLY A 62 11.51 19.25 5.92
C GLY A 62 10.44 18.19 5.68
N PHE A 63 10.76 17.15 4.91
CA PHE A 63 9.86 16.01 4.68
C PHE A 63 9.59 15.22 5.97
N LEU A 64 10.63 14.93 6.77
CA LEU A 64 10.44 14.21 8.04
C LEU A 64 9.61 15.03 9.03
N ILE A 65 9.69 16.36 9.01
CA ILE A 65 8.83 17.20 9.85
C ILE A 65 7.38 17.07 9.39
N SER A 66 7.11 17.20 8.08
CA SER A 66 5.73 17.17 7.58
C SER A 66 5.03 15.83 7.83
N GLU A 67 5.75 14.72 7.71
CA GLU A 67 5.17 13.37 7.83
C GLU A 67 5.00 12.92 9.29
N HIS A 68 5.56 13.64 10.27
CA HIS A 68 5.58 13.21 11.68
C HIS A 68 5.02 14.25 12.65
N SER A 69 4.50 15.37 12.15
CA SER A 69 3.82 16.40 12.93
C SER A 69 2.33 16.11 13.13
N SER A 70 1.66 16.97 13.89
CA SER A 70 0.20 16.94 14.07
C SER A 70 -0.60 17.42 12.86
N ASP A 71 0.03 18.15 11.93
CA ASP A 71 -0.68 18.83 10.83
C ASP A 71 -1.10 17.87 9.72
N ASP A 72 -0.31 16.80 9.51
CA ASP A 72 -0.61 15.70 8.61
C ASP A 72 -0.30 14.38 9.34
N PRO A 73 -1.20 13.91 10.23
CA PRO A 73 -0.95 12.74 11.04
C PRO A 73 -0.93 11.50 10.16
N GLN A 74 0.26 11.13 9.70
CA GLN A 74 0.53 9.87 9.02
C GLN A 74 0.56 8.72 10.02
N TRP A 75 0.34 7.51 9.52
CA TRP A 75 0.43 6.30 10.32
C TRP A 75 1.78 6.23 11.03
N GLU A 76 1.74 5.95 12.34
CA GLU A 76 2.93 5.80 13.18
C GLU A 76 3.85 7.03 13.23
N GLY A 77 3.29 8.24 13.05
CA GLY A 77 3.97 9.52 13.27
C GLY A 77 4.57 9.66 14.68
N VAL A 78 5.71 10.33 14.83
CA VAL A 78 6.51 10.28 16.08
C VAL A 78 6.51 11.59 16.89
N MET A 79 6.01 12.69 16.33
CA MET A 79 5.91 14.01 16.95
C MET A 79 4.48 14.57 16.83
N GLN A 80 3.46 13.71 16.94
CA GLN A 80 2.05 14.08 16.76
C GLN A 80 1.50 15.09 17.80
N ASP A 81 2.28 15.38 18.84
CA ASP A 81 1.96 16.41 19.83
C ASP A 81 2.36 17.84 19.39
N TYR A 82 3.06 17.97 18.25
CA TYR A 82 3.61 19.25 17.78
C TYR A 82 3.27 19.49 16.29
N SER A 83 2.94 20.73 15.95
CA SER A 83 2.74 21.17 14.57
C SER A 83 4.05 21.24 13.77
N THR A 84 3.94 21.26 12.45
CA THR A 84 5.07 21.43 11.52
C THR A 84 5.83 22.73 11.84
N ALA A 85 5.09 23.79 12.15
CA ALA A 85 5.67 25.10 12.46
C ALA A 85 6.45 25.09 13.78
N GLU A 86 5.93 24.44 14.82
CA GLU A 86 6.63 24.32 16.11
C GLU A 86 7.93 23.54 15.97
N ILE A 87 7.89 22.39 15.30
CA ILE A 87 9.08 21.56 15.09
C ILE A 87 10.11 22.33 14.26
N LYS A 88 9.70 22.97 13.16
CA LYS A 88 10.60 23.70 12.25
C LYS A 88 11.30 24.88 12.93
N ASN A 89 10.63 25.57 13.86
CA ASN A 89 11.15 26.75 14.53
C ASN A 89 11.94 26.44 15.82
N SER A 90 12.00 25.17 16.24
CA SER A 90 12.69 24.77 17.47
C SER A 90 13.81 23.79 17.17
N LYS A 91 15.07 24.25 17.34
CA LYS A 91 16.26 23.41 17.15
C LYS A 91 16.26 22.18 18.07
N GLU A 92 15.69 22.29 19.26
CA GLU A 92 15.57 21.14 20.17
C GLU A 92 14.51 20.14 19.70
N LEU A 93 13.38 20.59 19.14
CA LEU A 93 12.39 19.68 18.56
C LEU A 93 12.90 19.00 17.28
N LEU A 94 13.73 19.69 16.48
CA LEU A 94 14.42 19.07 15.34
C LEU A 94 15.35 17.94 15.78
N LYS A 95 16.16 18.17 16.83
CA LYS A 95 17.03 17.13 17.41
C LYS A 95 16.19 15.99 18.00
N GLU A 96 15.12 16.30 18.72
CA GLU A 96 14.24 15.31 19.33
C GLU A 96 13.58 14.39 18.29
N LEU A 97 13.09 14.95 17.18
CA LEU A 97 12.56 14.16 16.06
C LEU A 97 13.59 13.11 15.59
N LEU A 98 14.83 13.53 15.32
CA LEU A 98 15.90 12.65 14.82
C LEU A 98 16.39 11.65 15.89
N ARG A 99 16.36 12.02 17.17
CA ARG A 99 16.65 11.11 18.30
C ARG A 99 15.58 10.03 18.43
N ARG A 100 14.29 10.39 18.30
CA ARG A 100 13.18 9.41 18.29
C ARG A 100 13.31 8.44 17.11
N PHE A 101 13.60 8.94 15.91
CA PHE A 101 13.93 8.10 14.76
C PHE A 101 15.06 7.13 15.08
N SER A 102 16.17 7.63 15.61
CA SER A 102 17.34 6.82 15.94
C SER A 102 17.04 5.73 16.96
N ALA A 103 16.20 6.02 17.95
CA ALA A 103 15.79 5.09 19.00
C ALA A 103 14.72 4.06 18.55
N ILE A 104 13.89 4.40 17.57
CA ILE A 104 12.97 3.44 16.92
C ILE A 104 13.76 2.50 16.01
N MET A 105 14.72 3.04 15.25
CA MET A 105 15.57 2.30 14.31
C MET A 105 16.75 1.58 14.99
N ASP A 106 16.71 1.42 16.31
CA ASP A 106 17.77 0.74 17.05
C ASP A 106 17.75 -0.78 16.82
N SER A 107 18.90 -1.34 16.43
CA SER A 107 18.99 -2.72 15.97
C SER A 107 18.74 -3.74 17.08
N GLU A 108 19.18 -3.49 18.31
CA GLU A 108 18.95 -4.39 19.44
C GLU A 108 17.48 -4.37 19.82
N ARG A 109 16.91 -3.18 19.93
CA ARG A 109 15.48 -3.00 20.20
C ARG A 109 14.61 -3.69 19.16
N ILE A 110 14.92 -3.59 17.87
CA ILE A 110 14.17 -4.25 16.79
C ILE A 110 14.19 -5.77 16.96
N ARG A 111 15.35 -6.36 17.28
CA ARG A 111 15.52 -7.83 17.39
C ARG A 111 14.72 -8.42 18.55
N GLU A 112 14.66 -7.70 19.66
CA GLU A 112 13.96 -8.13 20.88
C GLU A 112 12.46 -7.85 20.85
N ASN A 113 11.99 -6.97 19.95
CA ASN A 113 10.60 -6.57 19.90
C ASN A 113 9.70 -7.66 19.29
N ASN A 114 8.56 -7.92 19.93
CA ASN A 114 7.52 -8.85 19.46
C ASN A 114 6.15 -8.17 19.29
N ASP A 115 6.10 -6.84 19.36
CA ASP A 115 4.92 -6.02 19.14
C ASP A 115 4.84 -5.58 17.66
N VAL A 116 3.71 -5.89 17.04
CA VAL A 116 3.43 -5.54 15.65
C VAL A 116 3.43 -4.03 15.43
N ASN A 117 2.91 -3.24 16.38
CA ASN A 117 2.87 -1.78 16.24
C ASN A 117 4.28 -1.18 16.25
N CYS A 118 5.15 -1.70 17.11
CA CYS A 118 6.56 -1.32 17.11
C CYS A 118 7.25 -1.65 15.77
N LEU A 119 6.97 -2.81 15.17
CA LEU A 119 7.51 -3.17 13.86
C LEU A 119 6.95 -2.28 12.74
N CYS A 120 5.66 -1.94 12.78
CA CYS A 120 5.07 -0.97 11.87
C CYS A 120 5.80 0.38 11.96
N LYS A 121 6.05 0.90 13.18
CA LYS A 121 6.85 2.12 13.40
C LYS A 121 8.23 2.03 12.74
N VAL A 122 8.95 0.93 12.93
CA VAL A 122 10.27 0.74 12.35
C VAL A 122 10.21 0.79 10.82
N VAL A 123 9.24 0.10 10.23
CA VAL A 123 9.05 0.08 8.77
C VAL A 123 8.62 1.46 8.25
N LYS A 124 7.83 2.25 8.99
CA LYS A 124 7.55 3.67 8.67
C LYS A 124 8.85 4.45 8.55
N MET A 125 9.71 4.37 9.57
CA MET A 125 11.00 5.08 9.55
C MET A 125 11.86 4.63 8.36
N ILE A 126 11.87 3.33 8.03
CA ILE A 126 12.57 2.79 6.84
C ILE A 126 11.99 3.39 5.56
N THR A 127 10.66 3.45 5.41
CA THR A 127 10.02 4.03 4.21
C THR A 127 10.33 5.51 4.06
N ASP A 128 10.29 6.27 5.15
CA ASP A 128 10.52 7.72 5.12
C ASP A 128 11.98 8.07 4.90
N CYS A 129 12.90 7.36 5.58
CA CYS A 129 14.33 7.51 5.33
C CYS A 129 14.68 7.12 3.90
N SER A 130 14.05 6.09 3.36
CA SER A 130 14.24 5.69 1.96
C SER A 130 13.75 6.76 0.99
N PHE A 131 12.63 7.43 1.29
CA PHE A 131 12.18 8.60 0.53
C PHE A 131 13.22 9.73 0.59
N CYS A 132 13.67 10.13 1.78
CA CYS A 132 14.70 11.15 1.94
C CYS A 132 15.97 10.80 1.17
N TYR A 133 16.40 9.55 1.24
CA TYR A 133 17.59 9.09 0.53
C TYR A 133 17.41 9.22 -0.98
N VAL A 134 16.38 8.60 -1.55
CA VAL A 134 16.17 8.52 -3.00
C VAL A 134 15.88 9.88 -3.62
N GLU A 135 15.04 10.71 -2.97
CA GLU A 135 14.53 11.94 -3.57
C GLU A 135 15.44 13.15 -3.30
N HIS A 136 16.26 13.11 -2.26
CA HIS A 136 17.03 14.29 -1.84
C HIS A 136 18.53 14.03 -1.74
N LEU A 137 18.97 12.90 -1.19
CA LEU A 137 20.41 12.65 -0.96
C LEU A 137 21.10 11.98 -2.15
N ALA A 138 20.56 10.87 -2.65
CA ALA A 138 21.16 10.12 -3.75
C ALA A 138 21.23 10.93 -5.06
N ARG A 139 20.31 11.88 -5.24
CA ARG A 139 20.29 12.82 -6.38
C ARG A 139 21.47 13.78 -6.41
N THR A 140 22.17 13.99 -5.29
CA THR A 140 23.37 14.86 -5.25
C THR A 140 24.67 14.10 -5.54
N LYS A 141 24.61 12.78 -5.77
CA LYS A 141 25.78 11.99 -6.18
C LYS A 141 26.36 12.51 -7.50
N THR A 142 27.65 12.29 -7.72
CA THR A 142 28.37 12.66 -8.94
C THR A 142 29.22 11.50 -9.47
N GLY A 143 29.64 11.59 -10.74
CA GLY A 143 30.47 10.58 -11.39
C GLY A 143 29.83 9.20 -11.45
N GLN A 144 30.63 8.14 -11.27
CA GLN A 144 30.19 6.75 -11.39
C GLN A 144 29.10 6.37 -10.38
N SER A 145 29.13 6.96 -9.18
CA SER A 145 28.13 6.70 -8.15
C SER A 145 26.73 7.18 -8.54
N LYS A 146 26.64 8.27 -9.31
CA LYS A 146 25.39 8.79 -9.86
C LYS A 146 24.84 7.86 -10.93
N VAL A 147 25.67 7.45 -11.89
CA VAL A 147 25.29 6.55 -12.97
C VAL A 147 24.75 5.23 -12.42
N LYS A 148 25.43 4.66 -11.40
CA LYS A 148 24.96 3.44 -10.72
C LYS A 148 23.58 3.63 -10.10
N PHE A 149 23.39 4.71 -9.33
CA PHE A 149 22.09 5.00 -8.70
C PHE A 149 20.98 5.22 -9.73
N GLU A 150 21.23 5.99 -10.79
CA GLU A 150 20.25 6.26 -11.85
C GLU A 150 19.82 4.98 -12.56
N SER A 151 20.78 4.08 -12.87
CA SER A 151 20.48 2.77 -13.42
C SER A 151 19.57 1.94 -12.51
N ILE A 152 19.89 1.82 -11.21
CA ILE A 152 19.05 1.10 -10.24
C ILE A 152 17.65 1.72 -10.17
N TYR A 153 17.59 3.05 -10.10
CA TYR A 153 16.33 3.80 -10.02
C TYR A 153 15.46 3.52 -11.25
N GLU A 154 16.01 3.59 -12.47
CA GLU A 154 15.28 3.37 -13.72
C GLU A 154 14.73 1.96 -13.85
N TRP A 155 15.47 0.93 -13.40
CA TRP A 155 15.00 -0.45 -13.44
C TRP A 155 13.85 -0.74 -12.48
N ILE A 156 13.92 -0.18 -11.27
CA ILE A 156 13.00 -0.55 -10.19
C ILE A 156 11.80 0.39 -10.11
N MET A 157 12.00 1.70 -10.30
CA MET A 157 10.91 2.65 -10.18
C MET A 157 9.94 2.53 -11.35
N PRO A 158 8.62 2.60 -11.10
CA PRO A 158 7.67 2.72 -12.18
C PRO A 158 7.92 4.01 -12.95
N THR A 159 7.99 3.90 -14.27
CA THR A 159 8.14 5.05 -15.15
C THR A 159 6.87 5.89 -15.16
N GLU A 160 7.00 7.17 -15.50
CA GLU A 160 5.84 8.04 -15.69
C GLU A 160 4.91 7.48 -16.78
N ALA A 161 5.45 6.86 -17.82
CA ALA A 161 4.66 6.21 -18.87
C ALA A 161 3.88 4.99 -18.37
N GLU A 162 4.49 4.14 -17.54
CA GLU A 162 3.79 3.00 -16.92
C GLU A 162 2.71 3.46 -15.95
N LEU A 163 3.00 4.50 -15.15
CA LEU A 163 2.01 5.12 -14.28
C LEU A 163 0.88 5.72 -15.13
N ASP A 164 1.20 6.49 -16.16
CA ASP A 164 0.22 7.10 -17.08
C ASP A 164 -0.62 6.04 -17.80
N MET A 165 -0.04 4.94 -18.27
CA MET A 165 -0.76 3.83 -18.91
C MET A 165 -1.72 3.13 -17.96
N ARG A 166 -1.35 3.03 -16.67
CA ARG A 166 -2.15 2.36 -15.64
C ARG A 166 -3.17 3.28 -14.97
N VAL A 167 -2.90 4.58 -14.96
CA VAL A 167 -3.75 5.67 -14.46
C VAL A 167 -4.79 6.10 -15.50
N ARG A 168 -4.58 5.80 -16.79
CA ARG A 168 -5.54 6.06 -17.88
C ARG A 168 -6.87 5.32 -17.65
N ARG A 169 -7.75 6.01 -16.93
CA ARG A 169 -9.19 6.07 -17.18
C ARG A 169 -9.44 6.92 -18.43
N THR A 170 -10.66 6.87 -18.98
CA THR A 170 -11.02 7.58 -20.23
C THR A 170 -10.40 8.99 -20.32
N PRO A 171 -9.95 9.44 -21.51
CA PRO A 171 -9.02 10.57 -21.75
C PRO A 171 -9.37 11.96 -21.19
N GLU A 172 -10.44 12.07 -20.41
CA GLU A 172 -11.12 13.31 -20.03
C GLU A 172 -10.84 13.75 -18.57
N HIS A 173 -10.24 12.92 -17.70
CA HIS A 173 -10.07 13.21 -16.26
C HIS A 173 -8.65 12.90 -15.72
N LEU A 174 -8.17 13.68 -14.74
CA LEU A 174 -6.85 13.58 -14.06
C LEU A 174 -6.99 13.51 -12.54
N ALA A 175 -6.03 12.93 -11.80
CA ALA A 175 -6.05 12.86 -10.34
C ALA A 175 -5.62 14.18 -9.66
N ILE A 176 -6.28 14.54 -8.55
CA ILE A 176 -5.99 15.76 -7.77
C ILE A 176 -5.63 15.51 -6.29
N THR A 177 -5.76 14.28 -5.76
CA THR A 177 -5.34 13.85 -4.40
C THR A 177 -4.57 12.52 -4.40
N ARG A 178 -3.92 12.14 -3.28
CA ARG A 178 -3.21 10.85 -3.08
C ARG A 178 -4.16 9.75 -2.55
N GLY A 179 -3.91 8.47 -2.86
CA GLY A 179 -4.62 7.31 -2.27
C GLY A 179 -5.71 6.65 -3.14
N LEU A 180 -6.53 5.75 -2.58
CA LEU A 180 -7.51 4.92 -3.32
C LEU A 180 -8.81 5.63 -3.75
N GLY A 181 -8.95 6.94 -3.48
CA GLY A 181 -10.19 7.72 -3.68
C GLY A 181 -10.55 7.95 -5.16
N MET A 182 -11.84 8.00 -5.51
CA MET A 182 -12.33 8.00 -6.90
C MET A 182 -13.37 9.07 -7.22
N GLU A 183 -13.60 10.02 -6.32
CA GLU A 183 -14.63 11.06 -6.42
C GLU A 183 -14.25 12.20 -7.40
N ILE A 184 -15.10 12.46 -8.41
CA ILE A 184 -14.88 13.59 -9.34
C ILE A 184 -15.08 14.91 -8.59
N GLY A 185 -14.12 15.83 -8.68
CA GLY A 185 -14.08 17.11 -7.97
C GLY A 185 -13.31 17.08 -6.64
N THR A 186 -13.06 15.90 -6.09
CA THR A 186 -12.33 15.72 -4.81
C THR A 186 -11.05 14.92 -4.99
N ASP A 187 -11.09 13.89 -5.84
CA ASP A 187 -10.04 12.88 -6.01
C ASP A 187 -9.46 12.85 -7.42
N ILE A 188 -10.31 13.14 -8.41
CA ILE A 188 -10.01 13.29 -9.82
C ILE A 188 -10.80 14.50 -10.36
N ALA A 189 -10.30 15.24 -11.35
CA ALA A 189 -10.99 16.37 -11.97
C ALA A 189 -10.91 16.30 -13.51
N PRO A 190 -11.88 16.86 -14.25
CA PRO A 190 -11.82 16.95 -15.71
C PRO A 190 -10.57 17.70 -16.17
N ARG A 191 -9.92 17.23 -17.23
CA ARG A 191 -8.67 17.82 -17.75
C ARG A 191 -8.80 19.31 -18.08
N ALA A 192 -10.00 19.72 -18.53
CA ALA A 192 -10.33 21.09 -18.87
C ALA A 192 -10.53 22.02 -17.65
N ALA A 193 -10.70 21.48 -16.44
CA ALA A 193 -11.07 22.22 -15.23
C ALA A 193 -9.91 22.40 -14.23
N ILE A 194 -8.68 22.04 -14.62
CA ILE A 194 -7.52 22.02 -13.71
C ILE A 194 -6.65 23.26 -13.94
N HIS A 195 -6.54 24.13 -12.93
CA HIS A 195 -5.70 25.34 -12.93
C HIS A 195 -4.44 25.22 -12.04
N THR A 196 -4.19 24.05 -11.45
CA THR A 196 -3.08 23.75 -10.51
C THR A 196 -2.36 22.45 -10.88
N PRO A 197 -1.13 22.19 -10.39
CA PRO A 197 -0.36 21.02 -10.81
C PRO A 197 -1.02 19.71 -10.32
N ALA A 198 -1.53 18.92 -11.26
CA ALA A 198 -2.09 17.60 -11.00
C ALA A 198 -0.99 16.53 -10.79
N TYR A 199 -1.24 15.55 -9.93
CA TYR A 199 -0.33 14.42 -9.70
C TYR A 199 -0.60 13.33 -10.74
N ARG A 200 0.40 13.00 -11.58
CA ARG A 200 0.29 11.91 -12.59
C ARG A 200 0.33 10.51 -12.00
N ALA A 201 0.86 10.34 -10.80
CA ALA A 201 1.04 9.03 -10.17
C ALA A 201 0.52 9.06 -8.74
N GLY A 202 -0.51 8.27 -8.42
CA GLY A 202 -0.95 8.18 -7.02
C GLY A 202 -2.19 7.35 -6.69
N LYS A 203 -2.89 6.74 -7.65
CA LYS A 203 -4.08 5.94 -7.35
C LYS A 203 -3.98 4.52 -7.90
N ALA A 204 -3.74 3.58 -6.99
CA ALA A 204 -3.89 2.15 -7.23
C ALA A 204 -5.34 1.84 -7.60
N ALA A 205 -5.60 1.34 -8.80
CA ALA A 205 -6.95 1.07 -9.27
C ALA A 205 -7.41 -0.35 -8.86
N PHE A 206 -7.95 -0.48 -7.66
CA PHE A 206 -8.75 -1.65 -7.28
C PHE A 206 -10.24 -1.33 -7.36
N ALA A 207 -10.90 -1.84 -8.40
CA ALA A 207 -12.35 -1.79 -8.53
C ALA A 207 -13.00 -2.84 -7.62
N ALA A 208 -13.25 -2.50 -6.35
CA ALA A 208 -14.13 -3.28 -5.50
C ALA A 208 -14.85 -2.41 -4.47
N ALA A 209 -15.86 -1.68 -4.93
CA ALA A 209 -16.97 -1.36 -4.06
C ALA A 209 -18.24 -1.51 -4.89
N ASP A 210 -19.11 -2.40 -4.41
CA ASP A 210 -20.44 -2.63 -4.96
C ASP A 210 -21.16 -1.28 -5.10
N VAL A 211 -21.50 -0.92 -6.34
CA VAL A 211 -22.16 0.35 -6.65
C VAL A 211 -23.52 0.43 -5.95
N TYR A 212 -24.15 -0.71 -5.70
CA TYR A 212 -25.39 -0.79 -4.94
C TYR A 212 -25.19 -0.47 -3.46
N GLN A 213 -24.09 -0.97 -2.87
CA GLN A 213 -23.75 -0.66 -1.47
C GLN A 213 -23.35 0.81 -1.30
N LYS A 214 -22.62 1.38 -2.26
CA LYS A 214 -22.27 2.81 -2.27
C LYS A 214 -23.51 3.70 -2.41
N ALA A 215 -24.41 3.37 -3.34
CA ALA A 215 -25.68 4.06 -3.50
C ALA A 215 -26.51 3.99 -2.21
N LYS A 216 -26.55 2.82 -1.56
CA LYS A 216 -27.26 2.63 -0.28
C LYS A 216 -26.71 3.52 0.84
N VAL A 217 -25.38 3.58 1.00
CA VAL A 217 -24.74 4.43 2.01
C VAL A 217 -24.96 5.92 1.73
N VAL A 218 -24.95 6.35 0.46
CA VAL A 218 -25.24 7.74 0.09
C VAL A 218 -26.69 8.11 0.44
N VAL A 219 -27.64 7.21 0.17
CA VAL A 219 -29.05 7.39 0.53
C VAL A 219 -29.23 7.49 2.04
N GLU A 220 -28.65 6.56 2.79
CA GLU A 220 -28.74 6.53 4.26
C GLU A 220 -28.17 7.80 4.88
N LYS A 221 -27.02 8.28 4.38
CA LYS A 221 -26.40 9.52 4.85
C LYS A 221 -27.20 10.76 4.47
N TYR A 222 -27.75 10.81 3.26
CA TYR A 222 -28.58 11.92 2.82
C TYR A 222 -29.86 12.02 3.66
N ASP A 223 -30.58 10.91 3.85
CA ASP A 223 -31.82 10.90 4.61
C ASP A 223 -31.59 11.26 6.09
N ALA A 224 -30.50 10.76 6.69
CA ALA A 224 -30.12 11.11 8.06
C ALA A 224 -29.76 12.60 8.20
N ALA A 225 -29.04 13.18 7.24
CA ALA A 225 -28.70 14.60 7.24
C ALA A 225 -29.92 15.50 7.08
N VAL A 226 -30.84 15.15 6.16
CA VAL A 226 -32.13 15.87 5.99
C VAL A 226 -32.98 15.78 7.25
N ALA A 227 -33.02 14.61 7.91
CA ALA A 227 -33.78 14.43 9.14
C ALA A 227 -33.21 15.25 10.31
N ALA A 228 -31.88 15.28 10.46
CA ALA A 228 -31.20 16.06 11.50
C ALA A 228 -31.46 17.58 11.34
N ILE A 229 -31.40 18.10 10.11
CA ILE A 229 -31.66 19.52 9.81
C ILE A 229 -33.12 19.90 10.05
N LYS A 230 -34.07 19.00 9.79
CA LYS A 230 -35.48 19.22 10.14
C LYS A 230 -35.69 19.30 11.65
N LEU A 231 -35.03 18.42 12.41
CA LEU A 231 -35.08 18.41 13.87
C LEU A 231 -34.48 19.68 14.50
N GLU A 232 -33.40 20.21 13.93
CA GLU A 232 -32.79 21.47 14.40
C GLU A 232 -33.68 22.69 14.10
N ASN A 233 -34.34 22.74 12.95
CA ASN A 233 -35.20 23.86 12.55
C ASN A 233 -36.56 23.91 13.27
N ASP A 234 -37.03 22.78 13.83
CA ASP A 234 -38.26 22.72 14.63
C ASP A 234 -38.04 23.11 16.12
N SER A 235 -36.80 23.43 16.51
CA SER A 235 -36.46 23.89 17.87
C SER A 235 -36.76 25.39 18.04
N PRO A 236 -37.47 25.81 19.12
CA PRO A 236 -37.94 27.19 19.31
C PRO A 236 -36.83 28.23 19.54
N ASP A 237 -35.58 27.81 19.80
CA ASP A 237 -34.41 28.67 20.00
C ASP A 237 -33.39 28.63 18.83
N SER A 238 -33.72 28.03 17.67
CA SER A 238 -32.75 27.90 16.59
C SER A 238 -32.65 29.16 15.70
N HIS A 239 -31.40 29.60 15.46
CA HIS A 239 -31.10 30.42 14.28
C HIS A 239 -31.34 29.56 13.04
N LYS A 240 -32.29 29.95 12.18
CA LYS A 240 -32.64 29.22 10.94
C LYS A 240 -31.40 28.98 10.08
N THR A 241 -30.88 27.76 10.09
CA THR A 241 -29.86 27.32 9.12
C THR A 241 -30.59 27.00 7.82
N HIS A 242 -30.51 27.90 6.84
CA HIS A 242 -31.12 27.67 5.53
C HIS A 242 -30.49 26.43 4.86
N LEU A 243 -31.33 25.48 4.46
CA LEU A 243 -30.98 24.25 3.72
C LEU A 243 -30.02 24.47 2.53
N ALA A 244 -30.02 25.68 1.96
CA ALA A 244 -29.21 26.05 0.80
C ALA A 244 -27.70 26.23 1.09
N GLU A 245 -27.29 26.35 2.35
CA GLU A 245 -25.91 26.69 2.73
C GLU A 245 -25.16 25.58 3.46
N ASN A 246 -25.72 24.37 3.61
CA ASN A 246 -24.98 23.23 4.17
C ASN A 246 -24.19 22.51 3.06
N PRO A 247 -22.86 22.74 2.93
CA PRO A 247 -22.06 22.17 1.84
C PRO A 247 -22.01 20.64 1.88
N ALA A 248 -22.17 20.02 3.06
CA ALA A 248 -22.20 18.57 3.20
C ALA A 248 -23.51 17.96 2.69
N LEU A 249 -24.65 18.63 2.89
CA LEU A 249 -25.94 18.19 2.35
C LEU A 249 -25.97 18.32 0.82
N LYS A 250 -25.50 19.46 0.29
CA LYS A 250 -25.43 19.70 -1.15
C LYS A 250 -24.56 18.66 -1.87
N ALA A 251 -23.43 18.29 -1.28
CA ALA A 251 -22.58 17.21 -1.81
C ALA A 251 -23.28 15.84 -1.82
N LEU A 252 -24.19 15.57 -0.89
CA LEU A 252 -25.00 14.35 -0.88
C LEU A 252 -26.12 14.40 -1.95
N GLU A 253 -26.71 15.57 -2.23
CA GLU A 253 -27.70 15.77 -3.31
C GLU A 253 -27.12 15.54 -4.70
N GLU A 254 -25.91 16.06 -4.92
CA GLU A 254 -25.16 15.85 -6.16
C GLU A 254 -24.85 14.37 -6.38
N LYS A 255 -24.51 13.63 -5.31
CA LYS A 255 -24.27 12.18 -5.34
C LYS A 255 -25.56 11.39 -5.60
N MET A 256 -26.69 11.79 -5.01
CA MET A 256 -28.00 11.18 -5.28
C MET A 256 -28.43 11.40 -6.74
N THR A 257 -28.19 12.60 -7.27
CA THR A 257 -28.45 12.95 -8.68
C THR A 257 -27.57 12.15 -9.63
N PHE A 258 -26.29 12.00 -9.32
CA PHE A 258 -25.34 11.19 -10.08
C PHE A 258 -25.79 9.72 -10.21
N TYR A 259 -26.29 9.12 -9.13
CA TYR A 259 -26.84 7.77 -9.15
C TYR A 259 -28.27 7.67 -9.72
N LYS A 260 -28.83 8.79 -10.19
CA LYS A 260 -30.22 8.93 -10.66
C LYS A 260 -31.26 8.50 -9.61
N ILE A 261 -30.95 8.75 -8.34
CA ILE A 261 -31.82 8.45 -7.20
C ILE A 261 -32.62 9.71 -6.86
N PRO A 262 -33.96 9.66 -6.86
CA PRO A 262 -34.78 10.81 -6.45
C PRO A 262 -34.44 11.29 -5.04
N LEU A 263 -34.26 12.61 -4.88
CA LEU A 263 -33.90 13.23 -3.60
C LEU A 263 -35.00 13.02 -2.55
N ASN A 264 -36.26 13.20 -2.95
CA ASN A 264 -37.40 12.96 -2.09
C ASN A 264 -37.62 11.44 -1.87
N PRO A 265 -37.60 10.96 -0.62
CA PRO A 265 -37.82 9.54 -0.32
C PRO A 265 -39.13 8.97 -0.88
N ALA A 266 -40.19 9.78 -0.96
CA ALA A 266 -41.49 9.35 -1.48
C ALA A 266 -41.49 9.03 -2.99
N ASP A 267 -40.54 9.59 -3.74
CA ASP A 267 -40.45 9.45 -5.19
C ASP A 267 -39.55 8.28 -5.63
N ARG A 268 -38.94 7.55 -4.66
CA ARG A 268 -38.01 6.44 -4.93
C ARG A 268 -38.78 5.13 -5.17
N PRO A 269 -38.67 4.48 -6.35
CA PRO A 269 -39.25 3.16 -6.61
C PRO A 269 -38.74 2.10 -5.62
N LYS A 270 -39.51 1.06 -5.27
CA LYS A 270 -39.07 0.03 -4.28
C LYS A 270 -37.75 -0.67 -4.62
N ASP A 271 -37.35 -0.71 -5.88
CA ASP A 271 -36.13 -1.34 -6.39
C ASP A 271 -35.10 -0.33 -6.94
N PHE A 272 -35.21 0.95 -6.59
CA PHE A 272 -34.39 2.04 -7.14
C PHE A 272 -32.87 1.78 -7.05
N ILE A 273 -32.38 1.15 -5.98
CA ILE A 273 -30.97 0.78 -5.83
C ILE A 273 -30.52 -0.14 -6.98
N LYS A 274 -31.34 -1.11 -7.40
CA LYS A 274 -30.98 -2.04 -8.49
C LYS A 274 -30.98 -1.38 -9.87
N ARG A 275 -31.58 -0.20 -9.99
CA ARG A 275 -31.68 0.59 -11.24
C ARG A 275 -30.57 1.64 -11.37
N VAL A 276 -29.69 1.73 -10.37
CA VAL A 276 -28.53 2.63 -10.41
C VAL A 276 -27.64 2.24 -11.60
N PRO A 277 -27.25 3.21 -12.46
CA PRO A 277 -26.41 2.93 -13.62
C PRO A 277 -25.08 2.28 -13.20
N VAL A 278 -24.80 1.10 -13.76
CA VAL A 278 -23.54 0.37 -13.52
C VAL A 278 -22.46 1.00 -14.41
N PRO A 279 -21.33 1.49 -13.84
CA PRO A 279 -20.25 2.05 -14.64
C PRO A 279 -19.73 1.05 -15.68
N TYR A 280 -19.34 1.53 -16.86
CA TYR A 280 -18.83 0.70 -17.96
C TYR A 280 -17.66 -0.22 -17.53
N ILE A 281 -16.86 0.20 -16.54
CA ILE A 281 -15.77 -0.62 -15.98
C ILE A 281 -16.26 -1.84 -15.18
N GLN A 282 -17.45 -1.77 -14.57
CA GLN A 282 -18.13 -2.94 -13.99
C GLN A 282 -18.77 -3.83 -15.08
N HIS A 283 -19.20 -3.24 -16.21
CA HIS A 283 -19.57 -4.01 -17.40
C HIS A 283 -18.37 -4.76 -18.00
N LEU A 284 -17.19 -4.14 -18.07
CA LEU A 284 -15.95 -4.81 -18.50
C LEU A 284 -15.52 -5.91 -17.53
N ALA A 285 -15.70 -5.71 -16.21
CA ALA A 285 -15.48 -6.76 -15.21
C ALA A 285 -16.45 -7.96 -15.40
N SER A 286 -17.67 -7.71 -15.88
CA SER A 286 -18.64 -8.77 -16.24
C SER A 286 -18.34 -9.49 -17.55
N TRP A 287 -17.45 -8.97 -18.40
CA TRP A 287 -16.99 -9.68 -19.60
C TRP A 287 -15.90 -10.70 -19.29
N GLY A 288 -15.19 -10.56 -18.16
CA GLY A 288 -14.26 -11.57 -17.64
C GLY A 288 -14.92 -12.81 -17.02
N SER A 289 -16.25 -12.80 -16.81
CA SER A 289 -16.96 -13.92 -16.18
C SER A 289 -17.39 -15.03 -17.13
N VAL A 290 -17.13 -14.92 -18.45
CA VAL A 290 -17.57 -15.92 -19.44
C VAL A 290 -16.82 -17.26 -19.27
N ASN A 291 -15.61 -17.25 -18.69
CA ASN A 291 -14.81 -18.47 -18.43
C ASN A 291 -14.31 -18.58 -16.97
N GLY A 292 -14.95 -17.88 -16.02
CA GLY A 292 -14.63 -18.02 -14.59
C GLY A 292 -13.29 -17.45 -14.11
N ALA A 293 -12.54 -16.75 -14.96
CA ALA A 293 -11.29 -16.07 -14.59
C ALA A 293 -11.50 -14.54 -14.66
N PRO A 294 -11.75 -13.84 -13.54
CA PRO A 294 -11.78 -12.40 -13.57
C PRO A 294 -10.35 -11.91 -13.86
N LEU A 295 -10.19 -11.07 -14.89
CA LEU A 295 -8.91 -10.43 -15.16
C LEU A 295 -8.63 -9.41 -14.03
N PRO A 296 -7.44 -9.39 -13.41
CA PRO A 296 -7.12 -8.37 -12.42
C PRO A 296 -7.09 -6.99 -13.10
N LEU A 297 -8.02 -6.12 -12.69
CA LEU A 297 -8.05 -4.71 -13.05
C LEU A 297 -6.82 -4.01 -12.42
N ILE A 298 -6.11 -3.28 -13.27
CA ILE A 298 -4.74 -2.75 -13.15
C ILE A 298 -4.39 -2.11 -11.79
N ALA A 299 -3.46 -2.71 -11.03
CA ALA A 299 -2.82 -2.07 -9.87
C ALA A 299 -1.58 -1.26 -10.31
N SER A 300 -1.31 -0.11 -9.68
CA SER A 300 -0.15 0.73 -10.02
C SER A 300 1.04 0.30 -9.17
N ALA A 301 2.21 0.01 -9.76
CA ALA A 301 3.36 -0.48 -8.98
C ALA A 301 3.69 0.43 -7.77
N SER A 302 4.04 -0.17 -6.62
CA SER A 302 4.15 0.57 -5.35
C SER A 302 5.37 1.48 -5.32
N SER A 303 5.18 2.79 -5.53
CA SER A 303 6.28 3.75 -5.43
C SER A 303 6.91 3.84 -4.02
N THR A 304 6.16 3.46 -2.98
CA THR A 304 6.69 3.35 -1.60
C THR A 304 7.64 2.18 -1.49
N ALA A 305 7.23 0.98 -1.94
CA ALA A 305 8.11 -0.19 -1.94
C ALA A 305 9.34 0.04 -2.84
N ALA A 306 9.14 0.68 -4.00
CA ALA A 306 10.20 0.96 -4.96
C ALA A 306 11.31 1.83 -4.36
N ARG A 307 10.97 2.91 -3.66
CA ARG A 307 11.97 3.76 -2.99
C ARG A 307 12.77 3.00 -1.94
N VAL A 308 12.14 2.11 -1.17
CA VAL A 308 12.85 1.28 -0.18
C VAL A 308 13.82 0.34 -0.88
N LEU A 309 13.36 -0.40 -1.90
CA LEU A 309 14.22 -1.36 -2.60
C LEU A 309 15.35 -0.66 -3.37
N VAL A 310 15.10 0.49 -4.00
CA VAL A 310 16.14 1.32 -4.63
C VAL A 310 17.16 1.80 -3.61
N ALA A 311 16.72 2.40 -2.49
CA ALA A 311 17.61 2.92 -1.47
C ALA A 311 18.51 1.81 -0.91
N LEU A 312 17.92 0.68 -0.51
CA LEU A 312 18.67 -0.42 0.07
C LEU A 312 19.61 -1.08 -0.94
N HIS A 313 19.21 -1.20 -2.21
CA HIS A 313 20.07 -1.75 -3.26
C HIS A 313 21.29 -0.86 -3.51
N ASP A 314 21.08 0.45 -3.66
CA ASP A 314 22.16 1.42 -3.87
C ASP A 314 23.09 1.53 -2.65
N LEU A 315 22.55 1.36 -1.44
CA LEU A 315 23.31 1.24 -0.19
C LEU A 315 23.99 -0.12 0.02
N GLY A 316 23.92 -1.01 -0.97
CA GLY A 316 24.59 -2.31 -0.94
C GLY A 316 24.04 -3.28 0.11
N PHE A 317 22.77 -3.14 0.50
CA PHE A 317 22.15 -3.98 1.52
C PHE A 317 21.99 -5.43 1.06
N PHE A 318 21.60 -5.63 -0.20
CA PHE A 318 21.35 -6.96 -0.77
C PHE A 318 22.62 -7.66 -1.24
N TYR A 319 23.80 -7.27 -0.79
CA TYR A 319 25.06 -7.89 -1.18
C TYR A 319 25.85 -8.34 0.04
N ASP A 320 26.44 -9.51 -0.06
CA ASP A 320 27.39 -9.98 0.94
C ASP A 320 28.76 -9.29 0.80
N SER A 321 29.71 -9.67 1.66
CA SER A 321 31.09 -9.15 1.64
C SER A 321 31.85 -9.47 0.36
N LEU A 322 31.39 -10.45 -0.44
CA LEU A 322 31.97 -10.84 -1.72
C LEU A 322 31.30 -10.12 -2.90
N GLY A 323 30.29 -9.28 -2.63
CA GLY A 323 29.52 -8.58 -3.67
C GLY A 323 28.48 -9.47 -4.35
N ILE A 324 28.15 -10.63 -3.77
CA ILE A 324 27.14 -11.56 -4.32
C ILE A 324 25.76 -11.13 -3.84
N PHE A 325 24.82 -11.01 -4.79
CA PHE A 325 23.45 -10.63 -4.49
C PHE A 325 22.73 -11.69 -3.65
N GLN A 326 22.10 -11.23 -2.57
CA GLN A 326 21.40 -12.04 -1.57
C GLN A 326 19.89 -11.92 -1.79
N SER A 327 19.35 -12.72 -2.72
CA SER A 327 17.92 -12.74 -3.04
C SER A 327 17.02 -13.09 -1.84
N ARG A 328 17.57 -13.81 -0.85
CA ARG A 328 16.91 -14.06 0.43
C ARG A 328 16.57 -12.76 1.13
N SER A 329 17.54 -11.88 1.37
CA SER A 329 17.33 -10.61 2.08
C SER A 329 16.34 -9.72 1.33
N ALA A 330 16.36 -9.72 0.00
CA ALA A 330 15.36 -9.06 -0.84
C ALA A 330 13.93 -9.58 -0.58
N GLY A 331 13.74 -10.91 -0.56
CA GLY A 331 12.44 -11.52 -0.27
C GLY A 331 11.93 -11.23 1.15
N TYR A 332 12.82 -11.27 2.15
CA TYR A 332 12.48 -10.91 3.53
C TYR A 332 12.03 -9.45 3.65
N LEU A 333 12.74 -8.51 3.02
CA LEU A 333 12.32 -7.10 3.04
C LEU A 333 11.02 -6.87 2.27
N ALA A 334 10.86 -7.50 1.10
CA ALA A 334 9.63 -7.37 0.31
C ALA A 334 8.39 -7.86 1.09
N ILE A 335 8.50 -8.99 1.81
CA ILE A 335 7.38 -9.50 2.59
C ILE A 335 7.10 -8.64 3.84
N VAL A 336 8.14 -8.08 4.48
CA VAL A 336 7.97 -7.10 5.57
C VAL A 336 7.22 -5.86 5.09
N LEU A 337 7.67 -5.28 3.97
CA LEU A 337 7.03 -4.12 3.36
C LEU A 337 5.57 -4.43 3.02
N CYS A 338 5.33 -5.57 2.36
CA CYS A 338 3.99 -6.06 2.07
C CYS A 338 3.13 -6.13 3.33
N GLY A 339 3.63 -6.78 4.38
CA GLY A 339 2.93 -6.88 5.67
C GLY A 339 2.49 -5.52 6.20
N VAL A 340 3.37 -4.52 6.24
CA VAL A 340 3.06 -3.22 6.85
C VAL A 340 2.23 -2.32 5.92
N ILE A 341 2.64 -2.13 4.67
CA ILE A 341 2.01 -1.12 3.81
C ILE A 341 0.64 -1.59 3.27
N VAL A 342 0.45 -2.91 3.11
CA VAL A 342 -0.85 -3.48 2.75
C VAL A 342 -1.78 -3.53 3.96
N TYR A 343 -1.26 -3.83 5.16
CA TYR A 343 -2.05 -3.78 6.40
C TYR A 343 -2.65 -2.39 6.65
N ASN A 344 -1.86 -1.35 6.42
CA ASN A 344 -2.29 0.05 6.56
C ASN A 344 -3.12 0.54 5.34
N GLY A 345 -3.40 -0.31 4.35
CA GLY A 345 -4.28 0.00 3.23
C GLY A 345 -3.67 0.94 2.18
N HIS A 346 -2.35 1.11 2.16
CA HIS A 346 -1.67 1.99 1.20
C HIS A 346 -1.43 1.33 -0.15
N HIS A 347 -1.23 0.01 -0.19
CA HIS A 347 -0.95 -0.77 -1.39
C HIS A 347 -1.57 -2.17 -1.31
N SER A 348 -1.46 -2.94 -2.38
CA SER A 348 -1.82 -4.35 -2.48
C SER A 348 -0.59 -5.27 -2.50
N VAL A 349 -0.81 -6.56 -2.30
CA VAL A 349 0.27 -7.57 -2.37
C VAL A 349 0.91 -7.59 -3.77
N ILE A 350 0.09 -7.41 -4.81
CA ILE A 350 0.54 -7.40 -6.21
C ILE A 350 1.50 -6.25 -6.47
N GLU A 351 1.20 -5.06 -5.95
CA GLU A 351 2.02 -3.87 -6.20
C GLU A 351 3.40 -3.96 -5.54
N VAL A 352 3.49 -4.59 -4.37
CA VAL A 352 4.77 -4.87 -3.72
C VAL A 352 5.52 -5.98 -4.44
N GLY A 353 4.81 -7.05 -4.82
CA GLY A 353 5.39 -8.17 -5.56
C GLY A 353 5.95 -7.78 -6.92
N GLU A 354 5.32 -6.84 -7.62
CA GLU A 354 5.84 -6.30 -8.89
C GLU A 354 7.17 -5.58 -8.69
N ILE A 355 7.26 -4.68 -7.69
CA ILE A 355 8.52 -3.98 -7.42
C ILE A 355 9.63 -4.94 -7.01
N TYR A 356 9.28 -5.97 -6.23
CA TYR A 356 10.22 -7.03 -5.90
C TYR A 356 10.72 -7.76 -7.16
N ASN A 357 9.86 -8.09 -8.12
CA ASN A 357 10.30 -8.68 -9.39
C ASN A 357 11.23 -7.75 -10.16
N ARG A 358 10.94 -6.44 -10.22
CA ARG A 358 11.83 -5.46 -10.88
C ARG A 358 13.22 -5.40 -10.25
N LEU A 359 13.31 -5.52 -8.93
CA LEU A 359 14.59 -5.65 -8.23
C LEU A 359 15.35 -6.90 -8.66
N ILE A 360 14.65 -8.04 -8.78
CA ILE A 360 15.24 -9.29 -9.28
C ILE A 360 15.68 -9.14 -10.74
N ASP A 361 14.89 -8.51 -11.60
CA ASP A 361 15.22 -8.25 -13.00
C ASP A 361 16.44 -7.34 -13.15
N CYS A 362 16.50 -6.26 -12.36
CA CYS A 362 17.65 -5.37 -12.29
C CYS A 362 18.95 -6.15 -12.04
N GLU A 363 18.91 -7.12 -11.13
CA GLU A 363 20.07 -7.96 -10.82
C GLU A 363 20.33 -9.01 -11.88
N ALA A 364 19.30 -9.69 -12.38
CA ALA A 364 19.45 -10.67 -13.45
C ALA A 364 20.14 -10.06 -14.68
N VAL A 365 19.71 -8.86 -15.09
CA VAL A 365 20.32 -8.15 -16.22
C VAL A 365 21.74 -7.70 -15.90
N ARG A 366 21.97 -7.09 -14.73
CA ARG A 366 23.32 -6.67 -14.32
C ARG A 366 24.29 -7.85 -14.24
N HIS A 367 23.81 -9.03 -13.85
CA HIS A 367 24.58 -10.28 -13.88
C HIS A 367 24.87 -10.74 -15.31
N LEU A 368 23.87 -10.73 -16.20
CA LEU A 368 24.06 -11.08 -17.61
C LEU A 368 25.05 -10.16 -18.33
N GLU A 369 25.01 -8.85 -18.03
CA GLU A 369 25.93 -7.86 -18.58
C GLU A 369 27.34 -7.93 -18.00
N ALA A 370 27.49 -8.36 -16.74
CA ALA A 370 28.79 -8.56 -16.09
C ALA A 370 29.51 -9.84 -16.53
N LEU A 371 28.80 -10.79 -17.16
CA LEU A 371 29.38 -11.99 -17.73
C LEU A 371 30.17 -11.63 -19.00
N ALA A 372 31.47 -11.39 -18.85
CA ALA A 372 32.39 -11.78 -19.92
C ALA A 372 32.16 -13.27 -20.23
N SER A 373 32.15 -13.63 -21.51
CA SER A 373 31.88 -14.99 -21.99
C SER A 373 32.77 -16.04 -21.28
N GLY A 374 32.25 -16.72 -20.24
CA GLY A 374 32.89 -17.91 -19.67
C GLY A 374 32.96 -18.10 -18.15
N GLU A 375 32.57 -17.16 -17.28
CA GLU A 375 32.64 -17.40 -15.83
C GLU A 375 31.34 -17.98 -15.24
N PRO A 376 31.39 -19.08 -14.45
CA PRO A 376 30.23 -19.68 -13.81
C PRO A 376 29.89 -18.95 -12.50
N THR A 377 28.80 -18.18 -12.49
CA THR A 377 28.42 -17.27 -11.37
C THR A 377 27.35 -17.80 -10.42
N GLY A 378 26.85 -19.03 -10.63
CA GLY A 378 25.91 -19.67 -9.70
C GLY A 378 24.47 -19.13 -9.68
N LEU A 379 24.17 -18.07 -10.45
CA LEU A 379 22.83 -17.51 -10.62
C LEU A 379 22.31 -17.84 -12.03
N SER A 380 21.31 -18.70 -12.15
CA SER A 380 20.52 -18.83 -13.39
C SER A 380 19.20 -18.10 -13.21
N GLU A 381 18.73 -17.41 -14.25
CA GLU A 381 17.42 -16.72 -14.26
C GLU A 381 16.29 -17.65 -13.81
N GLU A 382 16.33 -18.92 -14.24
CA GLU A 382 15.39 -19.99 -13.84
C GLU A 382 15.37 -20.30 -12.33
N LYS A 383 16.42 -19.91 -11.59
CA LYS A 383 16.54 -20.12 -10.13
C LYS A 383 16.22 -18.85 -9.33
N MET A 384 15.93 -17.74 -10.00
CA MET A 384 15.59 -16.50 -9.31
C MET A 384 14.21 -16.61 -8.63
N PRO A 385 14.07 -16.12 -7.39
CA PRO A 385 12.86 -16.31 -6.60
C PRO A 385 11.78 -15.29 -6.96
N TYR A 386 11.28 -15.32 -8.20
CA TYR A 386 10.22 -14.43 -8.66
C TYR A 386 8.91 -14.61 -7.91
N TYR A 387 8.21 -13.49 -7.68
CA TYR A 387 6.80 -13.48 -7.31
C TYR A 387 5.94 -13.81 -8.53
N HIS A 388 5.09 -14.82 -8.39
CA HIS A 388 4.09 -15.20 -9.37
C HIS A 388 2.80 -14.41 -9.12
N ILE A 389 2.41 -13.62 -10.11
CA ILE A 389 1.22 -12.76 -10.04
C ILE A 389 -0.01 -13.62 -9.71
N GLY A 390 -0.69 -13.25 -8.61
CA GLY A 390 -1.89 -13.95 -8.13
C GLY A 390 -1.61 -15.07 -7.12
N ASP A 391 -0.35 -15.43 -6.91
CA ASP A 391 0.10 -16.33 -5.84
C ASP A 391 0.89 -15.55 -4.78
N SER A 392 0.18 -14.97 -3.81
CA SER A 392 0.77 -14.26 -2.66
C SER A 392 1.81 -15.09 -1.90
N GLY A 393 1.74 -16.43 -1.96
CA GLY A 393 2.71 -17.32 -1.32
C GLY A 393 4.08 -17.30 -1.95
N SER A 394 4.17 -17.03 -3.25
CA SER A 394 5.44 -16.95 -3.95
C SER A 394 6.30 -15.78 -3.46
N LEU A 395 5.69 -14.69 -2.99
CA LEU A 395 6.37 -13.55 -2.36
C LEU A 395 6.94 -13.89 -0.97
N VAL A 396 6.37 -14.88 -0.28
CA VAL A 396 6.81 -15.27 1.07
C VAL A 396 8.09 -16.11 0.96
N PRO A 397 9.16 -15.80 1.71
CA PRO A 397 10.34 -16.66 1.79
C PRO A 397 9.96 -18.10 2.16
N LYS A 398 10.59 -19.11 1.53
CA LYS A 398 10.24 -20.53 1.71
C LYS A 398 10.16 -20.95 3.19
N ALA A 399 11.07 -20.45 4.03
CA ALA A 399 11.13 -20.73 5.46
C ALA A 399 9.90 -20.21 6.26
N LEU A 400 9.19 -19.20 5.74
CA LEU A 400 8.04 -18.59 6.40
C LEU A 400 6.69 -19.04 5.85
N ARG A 401 6.66 -19.63 4.64
CA ARG A 401 5.43 -19.93 3.89
C ARG A 401 4.40 -20.68 4.70
N GLU A 402 4.80 -21.78 5.33
CA GLU A 402 3.87 -22.63 6.09
C GLU A 402 3.26 -21.87 7.28
N ARG A 403 4.08 -21.12 8.02
CA ARG A 403 3.63 -20.31 9.18
C ARG A 403 2.67 -19.21 8.73
N VAL A 404 3.02 -18.47 7.68
CA VAL A 404 2.19 -17.38 7.13
C VAL A 404 0.86 -17.93 6.62
N PHE A 405 0.89 -19.03 5.87
CA PHE A 405 -0.32 -19.63 5.36
C PHE A 405 -1.18 -20.21 6.46
N SER A 406 -0.61 -20.88 7.46
CA SER A 406 -1.37 -21.40 8.60
C SER A 406 -2.13 -20.28 9.30
N GLU A 407 -1.46 -19.15 9.54
CA GLU A 407 -2.08 -17.97 10.15
C GLU A 407 -3.15 -17.34 9.25
N TYR A 408 -2.90 -17.24 7.95
CA TYR A 408 -3.84 -16.72 6.95
C TYR A 408 -5.12 -17.56 6.85
N HIS A 409 -4.99 -18.89 6.79
CA HIS A 409 -6.13 -19.80 6.76
C HIS A 409 -6.94 -19.72 8.05
N ARG A 410 -6.27 -19.67 9.20
CA ARG A 410 -6.90 -19.51 10.52
C ARG A 410 -7.73 -18.22 10.60
N ARG A 411 -7.22 -17.11 10.05
CA ARG A 411 -7.95 -15.83 10.01
C ARG A 411 -9.15 -15.86 9.09
N ASN A 412 -8.98 -16.36 7.86
CA ASN A 412 -10.09 -16.49 6.92
C ASN A 412 -11.20 -17.39 7.47
N GLN A 413 -10.84 -18.48 8.17
CA GLN A 413 -11.81 -19.36 8.82
C GLN A 413 -12.53 -18.65 9.98
N ARG A 414 -11.83 -17.84 10.78
CA ARG A 414 -12.46 -17.03 11.84
C ARG A 414 -13.44 -16.02 11.26
N ASP A 415 -13.08 -15.33 10.19
CA ASP A 415 -13.94 -14.38 9.50
C ASP A 415 -15.19 -15.04 8.93
N LEU A 416 -15.01 -16.22 8.31
CA LEU A 416 -16.11 -17.04 7.80
C LEU A 416 -17.05 -17.46 8.92
N ASN A 417 -16.51 -17.97 10.03
CA ASN A 417 -17.30 -18.37 11.19
C ASN A 417 -18.04 -17.19 11.83
N GLY A 418 -17.42 -16.00 11.86
CA GLY A 418 -18.06 -14.76 12.30
C GLY A 418 -19.22 -14.37 11.39
N ALA A 419 -19.02 -14.42 10.07
CA ALA A 419 -20.06 -14.15 9.09
C ALA A 419 -21.23 -15.14 9.19
N ILE A 420 -20.96 -16.44 9.38
CA ILE A 420 -21.98 -17.48 9.58
C ILE A 420 -22.79 -17.22 10.86
N LYS A 421 -22.14 -16.81 11.96
CA LYS A 421 -22.84 -16.45 13.21
C LYS A 421 -23.74 -15.23 13.07
N LEU A 422 -23.33 -14.24 12.28
CA LEU A 422 -24.10 -13.01 12.03
C LEU A 422 -25.24 -13.20 11.02
N ALA A 423 -25.24 -14.33 10.28
CA ALA A 423 -26.27 -14.66 9.31
C ALA A 423 -26.50 -16.19 9.29
N PRO A 424 -27.34 -16.75 10.20
CA PRO A 424 -27.52 -18.18 10.38
C PRO A 424 -27.95 -18.95 9.12
N GLY A 425 -28.57 -18.27 8.15
CA GLY A 425 -28.94 -18.83 6.83
C GLY A 425 -27.75 -19.19 5.93
N LEU A 426 -26.55 -18.66 6.18
CA LEU A 426 -25.32 -19.02 5.46
C LEU A 426 -24.79 -20.41 5.86
N SER A 427 -25.11 -20.90 7.06
CA SER A 427 -24.69 -22.26 7.50
C SER A 427 -25.21 -23.34 6.54
N ARG A 428 -26.49 -23.26 6.14
CA ARG A 428 -27.13 -24.22 5.22
C ARG A 428 -26.49 -24.23 3.82
N PHE A 429 -25.91 -23.12 3.37
CA PHE A 429 -25.23 -23.02 2.07
C PHE A 429 -23.81 -23.61 2.10
N TYR A 430 -23.12 -23.52 3.24
CA TYR A 430 -21.77 -24.09 3.42
C TYR A 430 -21.78 -25.57 3.81
N ASP A 431 -22.79 -26.03 4.57
CA ASP A 431 -22.98 -27.44 4.90
C ASP A 431 -23.34 -28.27 3.64
N ALA A 432 -24.14 -27.72 2.73
CA ALA A 432 -24.45 -28.35 1.44
C ALA A 432 -23.22 -28.49 0.52
N ASN A 433 -22.30 -27.52 0.54
CA ASN A 433 -21.07 -27.55 -0.26
C ASN A 433 -19.96 -28.42 0.34
N THR A 434 -19.93 -28.60 1.67
CA THR A 434 -19.00 -29.54 2.32
C THR A 434 -19.46 -31.00 2.19
N MET A 435 -20.77 -31.26 2.09
CA MET A 435 -21.27 -32.60 1.74
C MET A 435 -20.94 -33.00 0.30
N ASN A 436 -20.99 -32.08 -0.67
CA ASN A 436 -20.54 -32.35 -2.05
C ASN A 436 -19.04 -32.63 -2.17
N LYS A 437 -18.19 -32.04 -1.30
CA LYS A 437 -16.75 -32.37 -1.27
C LYS A 437 -16.45 -33.74 -0.66
N LYS A 438 -17.29 -34.26 0.23
CA LYS A 438 -17.13 -35.63 0.75
C LYS A 438 -17.59 -36.71 -0.23
N GLN A 439 -18.49 -36.39 -1.17
CA GLN A 439 -18.87 -37.31 -2.25
C GLN A 439 -17.88 -37.35 -3.43
N ASN A 440 -17.06 -36.30 -3.61
CA ASN A 440 -16.00 -36.29 -4.64
C ASN A 440 -14.63 -36.76 -4.12
N ALA A 441 -14.51 -37.09 -2.82
CA ALA A 441 -13.28 -37.60 -2.23
C ALA A 441 -13.07 -39.13 -2.43
N SER A 442 -13.95 -39.80 -3.18
CA SER A 442 -13.79 -41.22 -3.54
C SER A 442 -13.18 -41.46 -4.94
N ASP A 443 -12.92 -40.42 -5.73
CA ASP A 443 -12.44 -40.57 -7.13
C ASP A 443 -11.05 -39.93 -7.43
N ASP A 444 -10.33 -39.43 -6.42
CA ASP A 444 -8.97 -38.88 -6.61
C ASP A 444 -7.83 -39.91 -6.50
N SER A 445 -8.11 -41.20 -6.79
CA SER A 445 -7.07 -42.23 -6.91
C SER A 445 -6.48 -42.38 -8.33
N LEU A 446 -6.66 -41.41 -9.21
CA LEU A 446 -6.35 -41.56 -10.65
C LEU A 446 -5.65 -40.38 -11.34
N ILE A 447 -4.86 -39.57 -10.61
CA ILE A 447 -3.83 -38.71 -11.21
C ILE A 447 -2.46 -39.09 -10.63
N GLY A 448 -2.11 -40.35 -10.89
CA GLY A 448 -0.83 -40.96 -10.58
C GLY A 448 -0.54 -42.05 -11.59
N ARG A 449 -0.57 -41.70 -12.89
CA ARG A 449 -0.04 -42.49 -14.02
C ARG A 449 -0.24 -41.72 -15.32
N LEU A 450 0.80 -41.01 -15.74
CA LEU A 450 1.22 -40.87 -17.13
C LEU A 450 2.61 -40.21 -17.11
N MET A 451 3.63 -41.07 -16.99
CA MET A 451 4.93 -40.82 -17.61
C MET A 451 4.80 -41.21 -19.08
N ILE A 452 5.14 -40.30 -20.00
CA ILE A 452 6.25 -40.44 -20.96
C ILE A 452 6.83 -39.04 -21.15
#